data_AF-A0A8H7CDH6-F1
#
_entry.id   AF-A0A8H7CDH6-F1
#
_cell.length_a   1.000
_cell.length_b   1.000
_cell.length_c   1.000
_cell.angle_alpha   90.00
_cell.angle_beta   90.00
_cell.angle_gamma   90.00
#
_symmetry.space_group_name_H-M   'P 1'
#
loop_
_entity.id
_entity.type
_entity.pdbx_description
1 polymer ?
#
loop_
_entity_poly.entity_id
_entity_poly.type
_entity_poly.pdbx_seq_one_letter_code
_entity_poly.pdbx_strand_id
1 'polypeptide(L)'
;MAMHGDGKGIEELQRATGTKDKVAQCWIDVLLKRVDDLHRASPQHSKADIVSEIQTWFDQQPGEKLNPLLNITGLDPSQDTPVELLHTILLGVMKYIWHFLNTSQWSETDRHLLAIWLQSTDISGLTVPPIRAGYMIQYKNNLIGKHFKTLMQPAILGPDFWVPEIDDMDYYLEQLKIAVANLLDAFDTVDPLRILVKIKLHLLAHLPDDIRRFGPAIRFVTEIYEANNGVFQLSSIYSNRLAPSCDISLKFASMSRVKQRIYMKFD
;
A
#
# COMPACT_ATOMS: atom_id res chain seq x y z
N MET A 1 -21.98 15.34 -14.67
CA MET A 1 -21.44 16.57 -14.04
C MET A 1 -20.43 17.26 -14.94
N ALA A 2 -19.38 16.58 -15.41
CA ALA A 2 -18.36 17.21 -16.28
C ALA A 2 -18.94 17.79 -17.58
N MET A 3 -19.86 17.07 -18.23
CA MET A 3 -20.55 17.53 -19.44
C MET A 3 -21.48 18.73 -19.20
N HIS A 4 -21.85 19.00 -17.95
CA HIS A 4 -22.62 20.19 -17.56
C HIS A 4 -21.72 21.36 -17.16
N GLY A 5 -20.39 21.22 -17.26
CA GLY A 5 -19.43 22.23 -16.82
C GLY A 5 -19.27 22.32 -15.29
N ASP A 6 -19.81 21.36 -14.54
CA ASP A 6 -19.79 21.41 -13.08
C ASP A 6 -18.50 20.84 -12.50
N GLY A 7 -17.39 21.59 -12.65
CA GLY A 7 -16.09 21.20 -12.10
C GLY A 7 -16.08 21.20 -10.57
N LYS A 8 -16.74 22.18 -9.94
CA LYS A 8 -16.77 22.32 -8.49
C LYS A 8 -17.51 21.16 -7.81
N GLY A 9 -18.66 20.75 -8.34
CA GLY A 9 -19.39 19.60 -7.80
C GLY A 9 -18.60 18.29 -7.93
N ILE A 10 -17.79 18.14 -8.99
CA ILE A 10 -16.89 16.99 -9.13
C ILE A 10 -15.81 17.01 -8.06
N GLU A 11 -15.16 18.15 -7.81
CA GLU A 11 -14.16 18.28 -6.76
C GLU A 11 -14.74 18.02 -5.37
N GLU A 12 -15.95 18.52 -5.09
CA GLU A 12 -16.67 18.29 -3.83
C GLU A 12 -16.98 16.79 -3.64
N LEU A 13 -17.45 16.10 -4.69
CA LEU A 13 -17.71 14.66 -4.63
C LEU A 13 -16.42 13.83 -4.48
N GLN A 14 -15.36 14.17 -5.21
CA GLN A 14 -14.07 13.50 -5.08
C GLN A 14 -13.50 13.67 -3.68
N ARG A 15 -13.66 14.85 -3.08
CA ARG A 15 -13.25 15.11 -1.70
C ARG A 15 -14.10 14.37 -0.68
N ALA A 16 -15.41 14.31 -0.88
CA ALA A 16 -16.33 13.63 0.04
C ALA A 16 -16.13 12.11 0.02
N THR A 17 -15.86 11.53 -1.14
CA THR A 17 -15.66 10.08 -1.32
C THR A 17 -14.21 9.62 -1.21
N GLY A 18 -13.26 10.56 -1.29
CA GLY A 18 -11.82 10.25 -1.38
C GLY A 18 -11.41 9.50 -2.67
N THR A 19 -12.33 9.34 -3.63
CA THR A 19 -12.12 8.49 -4.81
C THR A 19 -11.75 9.34 -6.02
N LYS A 20 -10.61 9.04 -6.64
CA LYS A 20 -10.15 9.71 -7.86
C LYS A 20 -9.54 8.71 -8.84
N ASP A 21 -10.30 8.37 -9.89
CA ASP A 21 -9.77 7.61 -11.02
C ASP A 21 -8.96 8.53 -11.94
N LYS A 22 -7.69 8.20 -12.16
CA LYS A 22 -6.79 8.96 -13.03
C LYS A 22 -7.19 8.89 -14.50
N VAL A 23 -7.77 7.77 -14.95
CA VAL A 23 -8.23 7.61 -16.33
C VAL A 23 -9.44 8.51 -16.55
N ALA A 24 -10.45 8.40 -15.68
CA ALA A 24 -11.61 9.29 -15.70
C ALA A 24 -11.23 10.77 -15.56
N GLN A 25 -10.25 11.11 -14.70
CA GLN A 25 -9.84 12.50 -14.48
C GLN A 25 -9.34 13.17 -15.77
N CYS A 26 -8.56 12.44 -16.58
CA CYS A 26 -8.09 12.97 -17.86
C CYS A 26 -9.26 13.37 -18.77
N TRP A 27 -10.31 12.54 -18.82
CA TRP A 27 -11.52 12.84 -19.58
C TRP A 27 -12.34 13.97 -18.96
N ILE A 28 -12.45 14.03 -17.63
CA ILE A 28 -13.14 15.12 -16.93
C ILE A 28 -12.52 16.47 -17.30
N ASP A 29 -11.19 16.58 -17.27
CA ASP A 29 -10.48 17.83 -17.59
C ASP A 29 -10.72 18.26 -19.05
N VAL A 30 -10.70 17.29 -19.98
CA VAL A 30 -11.00 17.53 -21.40
C VAL A 30 -12.44 17.97 -21.62
N LEU A 31 -13.40 17.31 -20.94
CA LEU A 31 -14.82 17.62 -21.04
C LEU A 31 -15.12 19.02 -20.51
N LEU A 32 -14.60 19.38 -19.33
CA LEU A 32 -14.79 20.71 -18.75
C LEU A 32 -14.26 21.82 -19.68
N LYS A 33 -13.05 21.64 -20.21
CA LYS A 33 -12.47 22.59 -21.16
C LYS A 33 -13.34 22.74 -22.41
N ARG A 34 -13.89 21.64 -22.93
CA ARG A 34 -14.72 21.65 -24.13
C ARG A 34 -16.07 22.32 -23.90
N VAL A 35 -16.69 22.13 -22.73
CA VAL A 35 -17.89 22.88 -22.33
C VAL A 35 -17.59 24.39 -22.36
N ASP A 36 -16.49 24.81 -21.75
CA ASP A 36 -16.11 26.22 -21.69
C ASP A 36 -15.83 26.83 -23.08
N ASP A 37 -15.22 26.06 -23.98
CA ASP A 37 -14.95 26.49 -25.35
C ASP A 37 -16.24 26.61 -26.18
N LEU A 38 -17.19 25.68 -26.02
CA LEU A 38 -18.50 25.73 -26.69
C LEU A 38 -19.40 26.85 -26.16
N HIS A 39 -19.40 27.07 -24.85
CA HIS A 39 -20.08 28.22 -24.23
C HIS A 39 -19.56 29.55 -24.78
N ARG A 40 -18.24 29.67 -24.98
CA ARG A 40 -17.61 30.86 -25.57
C ARG A 40 -17.92 31.03 -27.05
N ALA A 41 -17.92 29.93 -27.82
CA ALA A 41 -18.17 29.97 -29.25
C ALA A 41 -19.65 30.17 -29.61
N SER A 42 -20.58 29.77 -28.75
CA SER A 42 -22.01 29.76 -29.05
C SER A 42 -22.90 30.11 -27.84
N PRO A 43 -22.98 31.40 -27.47
CA PRO A 43 -23.73 31.85 -26.29
C PRO A 43 -25.25 31.62 -26.35
N GLN A 44 -25.80 31.32 -27.53
CA GLN A 44 -27.23 31.15 -27.77
C GLN A 44 -27.71 29.69 -27.60
N HIS A 45 -26.80 28.72 -27.55
CA HIS A 45 -27.20 27.32 -27.37
C HIS A 45 -27.72 27.09 -25.96
N SER A 46 -28.77 26.28 -25.84
CA SER A 46 -29.23 25.88 -24.52
C SER A 46 -28.21 24.95 -23.88
N LYS A 47 -28.17 24.91 -22.54
CA LYS A 47 -27.31 23.97 -21.81
C LYS A 47 -27.54 22.50 -22.21
N ALA A 48 -28.76 22.16 -22.63
CA ALA A 48 -29.11 20.80 -23.05
C ALA A 48 -28.47 20.44 -24.41
N ASP A 49 -28.45 21.39 -25.35
CA ASP A 49 -27.86 21.17 -26.68
C ASP A 49 -26.35 20.95 -26.57
N ILE A 50 -25.69 21.75 -25.73
CA ILE A 50 -24.24 21.64 -25.47
C ILE A 50 -23.90 20.28 -24.85
N VAL A 51 -24.69 19.83 -23.86
CA VAL A 51 -24.50 18.51 -23.24
C VAL A 51 -24.68 17.39 -24.28
N SER A 52 -25.70 17.48 -25.14
CA SER A 52 -25.96 16.49 -26.18
C SER A 52 -24.83 16.41 -27.21
N GLU A 53 -24.30 17.56 -27.64
CA GLU A 53 -23.16 17.61 -28.55
C GLU A 53 -21.90 17.00 -27.93
N ILE A 54 -21.61 17.35 -26.68
CA ILE A 54 -20.45 16.84 -25.95
C ILE A 54 -20.57 15.35 -25.68
N GLN A 55 -21.76 14.85 -25.31
CA GLN A 55 -22.02 13.42 -25.13
C GLN A 55 -21.76 12.66 -26.44
N THR A 56 -22.31 13.15 -27.55
CA THR A 56 -22.12 12.53 -28.87
C THR A 56 -20.64 12.48 -29.25
N TRP A 57 -19.92 13.59 -29.02
CA TRP A 57 -18.48 13.65 -29.27
C TRP A 57 -17.70 12.69 -28.38
N PHE A 58 -18.01 12.66 -27.09
CA PHE A 58 -17.34 11.81 -26.09
C PHE A 58 -17.55 10.32 -26.40
N ASP A 59 -18.73 9.95 -26.90
CA ASP A 59 -19.03 8.57 -27.29
C ASP A 59 -18.27 8.09 -28.52
N GLN A 60 -17.84 9.02 -29.38
CA GLN A 60 -17.00 8.71 -30.54
C GLN A 60 -15.51 8.66 -30.21
N GLN A 61 -15.09 9.08 -29.01
CA GLN A 61 -13.66 9.11 -28.69
C GLN A 61 -13.12 7.71 -28.41
N PRO A 62 -11.94 7.37 -28.99
CA PRO A 62 -11.28 6.10 -28.69
C PRO A 62 -10.64 6.14 -27.29
N GLY A 63 -10.50 4.96 -26.69
CA GLY A 63 -9.84 4.77 -25.42
C GLY A 63 -10.82 4.51 -24.27
N GLU A 64 -10.27 3.97 -23.18
CA GLU A 64 -11.03 3.66 -21.98
C GLU A 64 -11.40 4.97 -21.26
N LYS A 65 -12.68 5.10 -20.93
CA LYS A 65 -13.24 6.28 -20.25
C LYS A 65 -13.08 6.23 -18.74
N LEU A 66 -12.87 5.02 -18.21
CA LEU A 66 -12.68 4.69 -16.81
C LEU A 66 -11.54 3.69 -16.70
N ASN A 67 -10.98 3.55 -15.51
CA ASN A 67 -10.02 2.49 -15.24
C ASN A 67 -10.68 1.11 -15.49
N PRO A 68 -10.14 0.28 -16.41
CA PRO A 68 -10.71 -1.04 -16.73
C PRO A 68 -10.84 -1.98 -15.53
N LEU A 69 -10.03 -1.77 -14.48
CA LEU A 69 -10.10 -2.55 -13.24
C LEU A 69 -11.47 -2.42 -12.56
N LEU A 70 -12.17 -1.29 -12.73
CA LEU A 70 -13.50 -1.07 -12.15
C LEU A 70 -14.60 -1.90 -12.82
N ASN A 71 -14.35 -2.44 -14.01
CA ASN A 71 -15.31 -3.29 -14.74
C ASN A 71 -15.12 -4.79 -14.45
N ILE A 72 -14.11 -5.16 -13.65
CA ILE A 72 -13.86 -6.56 -13.30
C ILE A 72 -14.96 -7.01 -12.33
N THR A 73 -15.80 -7.95 -12.76
CA THR A 73 -16.87 -8.49 -11.93
C THR A 73 -16.29 -9.14 -10.67
N GLY A 74 -16.77 -8.70 -9.51
CA GLY A 74 -16.34 -9.20 -8.21
C GLY A 74 -15.09 -8.52 -7.63
N LEU A 75 -14.48 -7.56 -8.34
CA LEU A 75 -13.42 -6.73 -7.79
C LEU A 75 -14.01 -5.46 -7.15
N ASP A 76 -13.84 -5.31 -5.86
CA ASP A 76 -14.03 -4.08 -5.10
C ASP A 76 -12.65 -3.56 -4.65
N PRO A 77 -12.07 -2.56 -5.32
CA PRO A 77 -10.75 -2.04 -4.97
C PRO A 77 -10.60 -1.58 -3.51
N SER A 78 -11.69 -1.15 -2.86
CA SER A 78 -11.66 -0.72 -1.47
C SER A 78 -11.53 -1.88 -0.49
N GLN A 79 -11.99 -3.08 -0.88
CA GLN A 79 -11.94 -4.29 -0.07
C GLN A 79 -10.85 -5.28 -0.56
N ASP A 80 -10.44 -5.18 -1.82
CA ASP A 80 -9.49 -6.08 -2.50
C ASP A 80 -8.05 -5.56 -2.53
N THR A 81 -7.79 -4.47 -1.83
CA THR A 81 -6.44 -3.96 -1.61
C THR A 81 -6.04 -4.19 -0.16
N PRO A 82 -5.60 -5.41 0.20
CA PRO A 82 -5.32 -5.74 1.58
C PRO A 82 -4.14 -4.94 2.13
N VAL A 83 -4.07 -4.83 3.46
CA VAL A 83 -3.02 -4.14 4.19
C VAL A 83 -1.66 -4.70 3.81
N GLU A 84 -0.81 -3.83 3.29
CA GLU A 84 0.54 -4.19 2.89
C GLU A 84 1.47 -4.32 4.11
N LEU A 85 1.85 -5.54 4.50
CA LEU A 85 2.62 -5.78 5.73
C LEU A 85 3.97 -5.05 5.76
N LEU A 86 4.70 -5.06 4.65
CA LEU A 86 6.02 -4.43 4.57
C LEU A 86 5.93 -2.93 4.81
N HIS A 87 5.02 -2.24 4.13
CA HIS A 87 4.89 -0.80 4.29
C HIS A 87 4.15 -0.41 5.55
N THR A 88 3.13 -1.16 5.97
CA THR A 88 2.30 -0.81 7.12
C THR A 88 2.98 -1.15 8.43
N ILE A 89 3.55 -2.34 8.57
CA ILE A 89 4.12 -2.82 9.83
C ILE A 89 5.60 -2.46 9.90
N LEU A 90 6.43 -2.96 8.98
CA LEU A 90 7.88 -2.80 9.06
C LEU A 90 8.32 -1.35 8.80
N LEU A 91 7.90 -0.77 7.68
CA LEU A 91 8.27 0.61 7.29
C LEU A 91 7.26 1.66 7.79
N GLY A 92 6.23 1.24 8.53
CA GLY A 92 5.24 2.10 9.18
C GLY A 92 5.38 2.02 10.69
N VAL A 93 4.63 1.11 11.33
CA VAL A 93 4.58 0.92 12.78
C VAL A 93 5.98 0.87 13.41
N MET A 94 6.83 -0.08 12.99
CA MET A 94 8.15 -0.27 13.59
C MET A 94 9.06 0.93 13.37
N LYS A 95 8.96 1.59 12.21
CA LYS A 95 9.69 2.82 11.93
C LYS A 95 9.21 3.97 12.83
N TYR A 96 7.92 4.05 13.14
CA TYR A 96 7.36 5.07 14.05
C TYR A 96 7.79 4.85 15.49
N ILE A 97 7.76 3.60 15.97
CA ILE A 97 8.28 3.21 17.29
C ILE A 97 9.77 3.55 17.35
N TRP A 98 10.56 3.09 16.38
CA TRP A 98 12.00 3.34 16.37
C TRP A 98 12.35 4.81 16.32
N HIS A 99 11.61 5.60 15.53
CA HIS A 99 11.79 7.04 15.49
C HIS A 99 11.50 7.65 16.86
N PHE A 100 10.42 7.24 17.54
CA PHE A 100 10.08 7.70 18.88
C PHE A 100 11.21 7.43 19.89
N LEU A 101 11.71 6.19 19.95
CA LEU A 101 12.83 5.78 20.80
C LEU A 101 14.14 6.54 20.53
N ASN A 102 14.23 7.20 19.37
CA ASN A 102 15.40 7.97 18.96
C ASN A 102 15.16 9.48 18.89
N THR A 103 13.99 9.97 19.28
CA THR A 103 13.74 11.41 19.46
C THR A 103 14.49 11.97 20.67
N SER A 104 14.49 13.30 20.81
CA SER A 104 15.13 14.02 21.91
C SER A 104 14.58 13.68 23.30
N GLN A 105 13.46 12.95 23.37
CA GLN A 105 12.87 12.49 24.63
C GLN A 105 13.69 11.39 25.31
N TRP A 106 14.55 10.68 24.56
CA TRP A 106 15.40 9.62 25.08
C TRP A 106 16.83 10.12 25.26
N SER A 107 17.41 9.91 26.44
CA SER A 107 18.81 10.23 26.72
C SER A 107 19.75 9.18 26.09
N GLU A 108 21.05 9.48 26.06
CA GLU A 108 22.05 8.47 25.66
C GLU A 108 22.09 7.28 26.63
N THR A 109 21.80 7.50 27.91
CA THR A 109 21.69 6.42 28.91
C THR A 109 20.52 5.49 28.59
N ASP A 110 19.35 6.04 28.24
CA ASP A 110 18.17 5.24 27.90
C ASP A 110 18.40 4.41 26.63
N ARG A 111 19.13 4.98 25.65
CA ARG A 111 19.53 4.26 24.44
C ARG A 111 20.51 3.13 24.72
N HIS A 112 21.46 3.31 25.62
CA HIS A 112 22.36 2.23 26.06
C HIS A 112 21.59 1.13 26.80
N LEU A 113 20.64 1.50 27.65
CA LEU A 113 19.78 0.55 28.36
C LEU A 113 18.93 -0.26 27.38
N LEU A 114 18.32 0.41 26.40
CA LEU A 114 17.60 -0.24 25.29
C LEU A 114 18.51 -1.21 24.52
N ALA A 115 19.77 -0.82 24.26
CA ALA A 115 20.73 -1.70 23.60
C ALA A 115 20.95 -2.99 24.40
N ILE A 116 21.11 -2.87 25.72
CA ILE A 116 21.30 -4.01 26.62
C ILE A 116 20.08 -4.93 26.60
N TRP A 117 18.86 -4.36 26.75
CA TRP A 117 17.62 -5.14 26.71
C TRP A 117 17.40 -5.86 25.40
N LEU A 118 17.63 -5.18 24.26
CA LEU A 118 17.55 -5.80 22.94
C LEU A 118 18.61 -6.89 22.77
N GLN A 119 19.82 -6.70 23.30
CA GLN A 119 20.88 -7.69 23.22
C GLN A 119 20.61 -8.92 24.09
N SER A 120 19.90 -8.75 25.21
CA SER A 120 19.55 -9.81 26.16
C SER A 120 18.21 -10.49 25.85
N THR A 121 17.51 -10.07 24.80
CA THR A 121 16.23 -10.65 24.40
C THR A 121 16.45 -12.10 23.99
N ASP A 122 15.66 -13.02 24.54
CA ASP A 122 15.67 -14.40 24.10
C ASP A 122 15.11 -14.49 22.68
N ILE A 123 15.91 -15.02 21.76
CA ILE A 123 15.54 -15.22 20.37
C ILE A 123 15.32 -16.70 20.05
N SER A 124 15.26 -17.56 21.07
CA SER A 124 14.93 -18.96 20.92
C SER A 124 13.58 -19.12 20.21
N GLY A 125 13.56 -19.90 19.13
CA GLY A 125 12.36 -20.08 18.29
C GLY A 125 12.15 -19.01 17.22
N LEU A 126 12.95 -17.93 17.18
CA LEU A 126 12.90 -16.92 16.11
C LEU A 126 13.88 -17.26 14.98
N THR A 127 13.45 -17.06 13.73
CA THR A 127 14.33 -17.24 12.56
C THR A 127 15.07 -15.94 12.25
N VAL A 128 15.90 -15.47 13.19
CA VAL A 128 16.72 -14.25 13.05
C VAL A 128 18.17 -14.49 13.44
N PRO A 129 19.12 -13.78 12.82
CA PRO A 129 20.48 -13.72 13.33
C PRO A 129 20.49 -13.06 14.72
N PRO A 130 21.55 -13.25 15.52
CA PRO A 130 21.73 -12.55 16.78
C PRO A 130 21.49 -11.04 16.64
N ILE A 131 20.67 -10.48 17.52
CA ILE A 131 20.34 -9.05 17.52
C ILE A 131 21.63 -8.28 17.73
N ARG A 132 22.01 -7.43 16.78
CA ARG A 132 23.20 -6.56 16.88
C ARG A 132 22.81 -5.21 17.47
N ALA A 133 22.37 -5.21 18.73
CA ALA A 133 21.72 -4.04 19.33
C ALA A 133 22.63 -2.79 19.33
N GLY A 134 23.92 -2.96 19.68
CA GLY A 134 24.90 -1.86 19.66
C GLY A 134 25.05 -1.22 18.28
N TYR A 135 25.10 -2.03 17.21
CA TYR A 135 25.11 -1.52 15.84
C TYR A 135 23.84 -0.73 15.52
N MET A 136 22.68 -1.26 15.93
CA MET A 136 21.40 -0.63 15.62
C MET A 136 21.24 0.73 16.30
N ILE A 137 21.71 0.87 17.54
CA ILE A 137 21.72 2.15 18.26
C ILE A 137 22.75 3.11 17.69
N GLN A 138 23.96 2.63 17.37
CA GLN A 138 25.01 3.45 16.75
C GLN A 138 24.55 4.03 15.41
N TYR A 139 23.88 3.21 14.59
CA TYR A 139 23.38 3.59 13.26
C TYR A 139 21.85 3.81 13.26
N LYS A 140 21.31 4.39 14.32
CA LYS A 140 19.86 4.57 14.55
C LYS A 140 19.10 5.24 13.40
N ASN A 141 19.76 6.07 12.59
CA ASN A 141 19.13 6.75 11.45
C ASN A 141 19.21 5.97 10.13
N ASN A 142 19.98 4.88 10.07
CA ASN A 142 20.29 4.12 8.85
C ASN A 142 19.76 2.67 8.91
N LEU A 143 18.70 2.43 9.69
CA LEU A 143 18.09 1.11 9.73
C LEU A 143 17.30 0.84 8.44
N ILE A 144 17.41 -0.40 7.96
CA ILE A 144 16.71 -0.90 6.77
C ILE A 144 15.70 -1.98 7.17
N GLY A 145 14.87 -2.43 6.23
CA GLY A 145 13.78 -3.39 6.47
C GLY A 145 14.20 -4.62 7.29
N LYS A 146 15.38 -5.21 7.02
CA LYS A 146 15.87 -6.37 7.78
C LYS A 146 16.03 -6.09 9.28
N HIS A 147 16.46 -4.89 9.66
CA HIS A 147 16.63 -4.52 11.06
C HIS A 147 15.28 -4.34 11.74
N PHE A 148 14.30 -3.74 11.05
CA PHE A 148 12.93 -3.62 11.57
C PHE A 148 12.26 -4.99 11.71
N LYS A 149 12.50 -5.92 10.77
CA LYS A 149 12.01 -7.31 10.88
C LYS A 149 12.58 -8.01 12.12
N THR A 150 13.87 -7.84 12.40
CA THR A 150 14.50 -8.38 13.62
C THR A 150 13.94 -7.75 14.89
N LEU A 151 13.65 -6.45 14.92
CA LEU A 151 13.07 -5.77 16.09
C LEU A 151 11.62 -6.19 16.36
N MET A 152 10.88 -6.51 15.30
CA MET A 152 9.46 -6.81 15.38
C MET A 152 9.19 -8.26 15.79
N GLN A 153 10.05 -9.21 15.41
CA GLN A 153 9.85 -10.62 15.75
C GLN A 153 9.73 -10.92 17.26
N PRO A 154 10.53 -10.30 18.15
CA PRO A 154 10.33 -10.44 19.59
C PRO A 154 9.24 -9.51 20.16
N ALA A 155 8.68 -8.60 19.35
CA ALA A 155 7.59 -7.73 19.78
C ALA A 155 6.25 -8.48 19.77
N ILE A 156 5.26 -7.94 20.49
CA ILE A 156 3.93 -8.53 20.74
C ILE A 156 3.24 -9.04 19.47
N LEU A 157 3.54 -8.48 18.30
CA LEU A 157 2.90 -8.80 17.03
C LEU A 157 3.74 -9.67 16.08
N GLY A 158 4.99 -9.95 16.44
CA GLY A 158 5.94 -10.62 15.55
C GLY A 158 5.54 -12.04 15.12
N PRO A 159 5.18 -12.92 16.07
CA PRO A 159 4.83 -14.31 15.77
C PRO A 159 3.57 -14.46 14.92
N ASP A 160 2.56 -13.62 15.13
CA ASP A 160 1.24 -13.79 14.50
C ASP A 160 1.26 -13.43 13.01
N PHE A 161 2.07 -12.47 12.60
CA PHE A 161 2.05 -11.96 11.22
C PHE A 161 2.75 -12.84 10.18
N TRP A 162 3.65 -13.74 10.59
CA TRP A 162 4.43 -14.61 9.69
C TRP A 162 3.98 -16.07 9.73
N VAL A 163 2.70 -16.31 10.01
CA VAL A 163 2.14 -17.65 10.06
C VAL A 163 1.71 -18.11 8.64
N PRO A 164 2.15 -19.29 8.16
CA PRO A 164 1.77 -19.80 6.83
C PRO A 164 0.35 -20.38 6.77
N GLU A 165 -0.17 -20.85 7.90
CA GLU A 165 -1.46 -21.52 8.04
C GLU A 165 -2.08 -21.21 9.40
N ILE A 166 -3.36 -20.85 9.42
CA ILE A 166 -4.09 -20.52 10.65
C ILE A 166 -5.05 -21.67 10.94
N ASP A 167 -4.80 -22.40 12.03
CA ASP A 167 -5.59 -23.57 12.42
C ASP A 167 -7.02 -23.19 12.86
N ASP A 168 -7.13 -22.16 13.71
CA ASP A 168 -8.40 -21.60 14.18
C ASP A 168 -8.44 -20.11 13.84
N MET A 169 -9.21 -19.78 12.79
CA MET A 169 -9.34 -18.43 12.28
C MET A 169 -10.00 -17.49 13.28
N ASP A 170 -10.99 -17.95 14.04
CA ASP A 170 -11.72 -17.08 14.96
C ASP A 170 -10.88 -16.76 16.19
N TYR A 171 -10.24 -17.77 16.77
CA TYR A 171 -9.30 -17.57 17.87
C TYR A 171 -8.13 -16.68 17.45
N TYR A 172 -7.51 -16.96 16.30
CA TYR A 172 -6.40 -16.15 15.79
C TYR A 172 -6.79 -14.68 15.61
N LEU A 173 -7.98 -14.41 15.04
CA LEU A 173 -8.44 -13.04 14.80
C LEU A 173 -8.80 -12.31 16.09
N GLU A 174 -9.32 -13.00 17.11
CA GLU A 174 -9.53 -12.41 18.44
C GLU A 174 -8.22 -11.99 19.08
N GLN A 175 -7.23 -12.89 19.08
CA GLN A 175 -5.89 -12.61 19.62
C GLN A 175 -5.22 -11.46 18.86
N LEU A 176 -5.33 -11.45 17.53
CA LEU A 176 -4.79 -10.38 16.70
C LEU A 176 -5.46 -9.03 16.99
N LYS A 177 -6.78 -8.98 17.16
CA LYS A 177 -7.51 -7.75 17.52
C LYS A 177 -7.03 -7.20 18.85
N ILE A 178 -6.83 -8.06 19.86
CA ILE A 178 -6.29 -7.67 21.16
C ILE A 178 -4.88 -7.11 21.00
N ALA A 179 -4.01 -7.79 20.24
CA ALA A 179 -2.64 -7.34 20.03
C ALA A 179 -2.57 -6.00 19.28
N VAL A 180 -3.41 -5.79 18.26
CA VAL A 180 -3.55 -4.51 17.55
C VAL A 180 -4.07 -3.41 18.48
N ALA A 181 -5.10 -3.69 19.29
CA ALA A 181 -5.63 -2.73 20.26
C ALA A 181 -4.57 -2.32 21.28
N ASN A 182 -3.85 -3.28 21.88
CA ASN A 182 -2.76 -3.01 22.82
C ASN A 182 -1.65 -2.15 22.19
N LEU A 183 -1.32 -2.39 20.92
CA LEU A 183 -0.36 -1.56 20.21
C LEU A 183 -0.88 -0.13 20.03
N LEU A 184 -2.14 0.04 19.61
CA LEU A 184 -2.73 1.36 19.43
C LEU A 184 -2.85 2.12 20.75
N ASP A 185 -3.20 1.46 21.85
CA ASP A 185 -3.22 2.04 23.19
C ASP A 185 -1.82 2.48 23.65
N ALA A 186 -0.79 1.72 23.30
CA ALA A 186 0.60 2.12 23.56
C ALA A 186 0.99 3.37 22.73
N PHE A 187 0.51 3.50 21.49
CA PHE A 187 0.68 4.73 20.72
C PHE A 187 -0.11 5.90 21.32
N ASP A 188 -1.34 5.67 21.81
CA ASP A 188 -2.19 6.69 22.45
C ASP A 188 -1.51 7.27 23.70
N THR A 189 -0.90 6.41 24.51
CA THR A 189 -0.14 6.80 25.70
C THR A 189 1.05 7.72 25.38
N VAL A 190 1.62 7.58 24.18
CA VAL A 190 2.82 8.30 23.75
C VAL A 190 2.50 9.57 22.96
N ASP A 191 1.66 9.45 21.94
CA ASP A 191 1.26 10.51 21.02
C ASP A 191 -0.04 10.12 20.30
N PRO A 192 -1.21 10.48 20.86
CA PRO A 192 -2.51 10.06 20.33
C PRO A 192 -2.80 10.62 18.93
N LEU A 193 -2.23 11.78 18.59
CA LEU A 193 -2.41 12.40 17.28
C LEU A 193 -1.81 11.57 16.14
N ARG A 194 -0.82 10.70 16.42
CA ARG A 194 -0.25 9.83 15.38
C ARG A 194 -1.25 8.85 14.81
N ILE A 195 -2.17 8.34 15.61
CA ILE A 195 -3.19 7.39 15.13
C ILE A 195 -4.05 8.05 14.04
N LEU A 196 -4.36 9.34 14.22
CA LEU A 196 -5.14 10.13 13.26
C LEU A 196 -4.34 10.55 12.02
N VAL A 197 -3.06 10.91 12.20
CA VAL A 197 -2.24 11.48 11.12
C VAL A 197 -1.50 10.41 10.30
N LYS A 198 -1.19 9.25 10.90
CA LYS A 198 -0.47 8.17 10.23
C LYS A 198 -1.46 7.09 9.80
N ILE A 199 -1.89 7.16 8.54
CA ILE A 199 -2.80 6.19 7.93
C ILE A 199 -2.40 4.73 8.15
N LYS A 200 -1.10 4.42 8.21
CA LYS A 200 -0.59 3.07 8.47
C LYS A 200 -1.01 2.50 9.84
N LEU A 201 -1.20 3.36 10.85
CA LEU A 201 -1.73 2.93 12.15
C LEU A 201 -3.23 2.62 12.06
N HIS A 202 -3.99 3.43 11.34
CA HIS A 202 -5.40 3.16 11.07
C HIS A 202 -5.60 1.87 10.25
N LEU A 203 -4.78 1.66 9.21
CA LEU A 203 -4.83 0.45 8.38
C LEU A 203 -4.62 -0.83 9.19
N LEU A 204 -3.86 -0.78 10.29
CA LEU A 204 -3.64 -1.93 11.15
C LEU A 204 -4.95 -2.48 11.76
N ALA A 205 -5.95 -1.64 11.98
CA ALA A 205 -7.25 -2.04 12.51
C ALA A 205 -8.07 -2.88 11.52
N HIS A 206 -7.79 -2.77 10.22
CA HIS A 206 -8.47 -3.52 9.14
C HIS A 206 -7.78 -4.85 8.82
N LEU A 207 -6.55 -5.07 9.31
CA LEU A 207 -5.80 -6.29 9.04
C LEU A 207 -6.51 -7.59 9.47
N PRO A 208 -7.28 -7.64 10.58
CA PRO A 208 -8.10 -8.82 10.89
C PRO A 208 -9.14 -9.14 9.82
N ASP A 209 -9.78 -8.13 9.23
CA ASP A 209 -10.79 -8.32 8.19
C ASP A 209 -10.15 -8.82 6.89
N ASP A 210 -8.97 -8.30 6.54
CA ASP A 210 -8.17 -8.80 5.40
C ASP A 210 -7.74 -10.25 5.59
N ILE A 211 -7.26 -10.63 6.78
CA ILE A 211 -6.84 -12.01 7.05
C ILE A 211 -8.03 -12.96 6.99
N ARG A 212 -9.20 -12.53 7.47
CA ARG A 212 -10.43 -13.30 7.36
C ARG A 212 -10.81 -13.57 5.90
N ARG A 213 -10.56 -12.60 5.03
CA ARG A 213 -10.95 -12.65 3.61
C ARG A 213 -9.94 -13.35 2.71
N PHE A 214 -8.65 -13.07 2.90
CA PHE A 214 -7.57 -13.53 2.02
C PHE A 214 -6.73 -14.66 2.63
N GLY A 215 -7.00 -15.03 3.87
CA GLY A 215 -6.23 -15.99 4.64
C GLY A 215 -4.99 -15.36 5.27
N PRO A 216 -3.99 -16.17 5.67
CA PRO A 216 -2.83 -15.68 6.40
C PRO A 216 -2.11 -14.52 5.71
N ALA A 217 -1.68 -13.53 6.49
CA ALA A 217 -1.12 -12.27 6.03
C ALA A 217 0.06 -12.44 5.05
N ILE A 218 0.85 -13.51 5.22
CA ILE A 218 1.97 -13.87 4.34
C ILE A 218 1.55 -14.12 2.88
N ARG A 219 0.27 -14.43 2.61
CA ARG A 219 -0.22 -14.73 1.25
C ARG A 219 -0.39 -13.49 0.38
N PHE A 220 -0.60 -12.33 0.98
CA PHE A 220 -0.79 -11.06 0.27
C PHE A 220 0.32 -10.04 0.55
N VAL A 221 1.48 -10.50 1.02
CA VAL A 221 2.66 -9.64 1.17
C VAL A 221 3.19 -9.20 -0.19
N THR A 222 3.46 -7.90 -0.29
CA THR A 222 3.98 -7.29 -1.52
C THR A 222 5.50 -7.35 -1.66
N GLU A 223 6.23 -7.80 -0.62
CA GLU A 223 7.69 -7.83 -0.59
C GLU A 223 8.29 -8.60 -1.78
N ILE A 224 7.60 -9.65 -2.23
CA ILE A 224 7.97 -10.41 -3.44
C ILE A 224 7.87 -9.54 -4.70
N TYR A 225 6.84 -8.69 -4.82
CA TYR A 225 6.69 -7.78 -5.94
C TYR A 225 7.72 -6.64 -5.88
N GLU A 226 8.00 -6.09 -4.70
CA GLU A 226 9.04 -5.06 -4.53
C GLU A 226 10.45 -5.58 -4.84
N ALA A 227 10.76 -6.83 -4.46
CA ALA A 227 12.03 -7.47 -4.81
C ALA A 227 12.22 -7.57 -6.34
N ASN A 228 11.14 -7.64 -7.11
CA ASN A 228 11.18 -7.63 -8.57
C ASN A 228 11.46 -6.25 -9.17
N ASN A 229 11.42 -5.15 -8.39
CA ASN A 229 11.81 -3.83 -8.90
C ASN A 229 13.26 -3.82 -9.41
N GLY A 230 14.16 -4.55 -8.75
CA GLY A 230 15.54 -4.71 -9.24
C GLY A 230 15.59 -5.41 -10.61
N VAL A 231 14.78 -6.46 -10.79
CA VAL A 231 14.67 -7.19 -12.07
C VAL A 231 14.05 -6.30 -13.15
N PHE A 232 13.05 -5.49 -12.80
CA PHE A 232 12.45 -4.50 -13.69
C PHE A 232 13.47 -3.46 -14.15
N GLN A 233 14.24 -2.89 -13.21
CA GLN A 233 15.30 -1.92 -13.51
C GLN A 233 16.37 -2.53 -14.42
N LEU A 234 16.85 -3.74 -14.12
CA LEU A 234 17.82 -4.44 -14.97
C LEU A 234 17.25 -4.71 -16.37
N SER A 235 16.00 -5.14 -16.47
CA SER A 235 15.33 -5.37 -17.76
C SER A 235 15.22 -4.08 -18.57
N SER A 236 15.03 -2.94 -17.92
CA SER A 236 15.06 -1.62 -18.57
C SER A 236 16.47 -1.23 -19.02
N ILE A 237 17.47 -1.36 -18.14
CA ILE A 237 18.88 -0.99 -18.42
C ILE A 237 19.42 -1.76 -19.62
N TYR A 238 19.13 -3.06 -19.70
CA TYR A 238 19.59 -3.98 -20.75
C TYR A 238 18.62 -4.12 -21.93
N SER A 239 17.55 -3.32 -21.98
CA SER A 239 16.69 -3.26 -23.17
C SER A 239 17.40 -2.53 -24.33
N ASN A 240 16.90 -2.72 -25.55
CA ASN A 240 17.36 -1.93 -26.71
C ASN A 240 16.88 -0.45 -26.64
N ARG A 241 16.06 -0.13 -25.62
CA ARG A 241 15.45 1.18 -25.32
C ARG A 241 14.54 1.76 -26.41
N LEU A 242 14.19 0.98 -27.43
CA LEU A 242 13.23 1.38 -28.46
C LEU A 242 11.79 1.27 -27.95
N ALA A 243 11.50 0.22 -27.18
CA ALA A 243 10.20 0.02 -26.53
C ALA A 243 10.36 -0.60 -25.13
N PRO A 244 10.88 0.14 -24.14
CA PRO A 244 11.21 -0.40 -22.81
C PRO A 244 10.05 -1.13 -22.14
N SER A 245 8.83 -0.61 -22.25
CA SER A 245 7.63 -1.24 -21.68
C SER A 245 7.34 -2.62 -22.29
N CYS A 246 7.47 -2.75 -23.62
CA CYS A 246 7.26 -4.00 -24.34
C CYS A 246 8.35 -5.02 -23.99
N ASP A 247 9.61 -4.61 -24.02
CA ASP A 247 10.76 -5.46 -23.72
C ASP A 247 10.71 -6.02 -22.30
N ILE A 248 10.38 -5.16 -21.32
CA ILE A 248 10.21 -5.57 -19.93
C ILE A 248 9.04 -6.54 -19.80
N SER A 249 7.90 -6.24 -20.42
CA SER A 249 6.71 -7.10 -20.38
C SER A 249 7.00 -8.49 -20.93
N LEU A 250 7.68 -8.59 -22.08
CA LEU A 250 8.09 -9.87 -22.67
C LEU A 250 9.07 -10.63 -21.76
N LYS A 251 9.99 -9.92 -21.10
CA LYS A 251 10.92 -10.55 -20.15
C LYS A 251 10.18 -11.14 -18.96
N PHE A 252 9.26 -10.40 -18.34
CA PHE A 252 8.45 -10.88 -17.23
C PHE A 252 7.51 -12.02 -17.64
N ALA A 253 6.93 -11.98 -18.84
CA ALA A 253 6.15 -13.08 -19.39
C ALA A 253 7.01 -14.35 -19.55
N SER A 254 8.25 -14.22 -20.02
CA SER A 254 9.18 -15.35 -20.15
C SER A 254 9.55 -15.98 -18.80
N MET A 255 9.80 -15.15 -17.77
CA MET A 255 10.10 -15.62 -16.41
C MET A 255 8.88 -16.31 -15.78
N SER A 256 7.69 -15.74 -15.97
CA SER A 256 6.42 -16.32 -15.48
C SER A 256 6.14 -17.68 -16.13
N ARG A 257 6.42 -17.81 -17.43
CA ARG A 257 6.30 -19.09 -18.15
C ARG A 257 7.24 -20.16 -17.60
N VAL A 258 8.47 -19.80 -17.26
CA VAL A 258 9.42 -20.74 -16.62
C VAL A 258 8.91 -21.16 -15.24
N LYS A 259 8.44 -20.20 -14.43
CA LYS A 259 7.83 -20.46 -13.13
C LYS A 259 6.71 -21.50 -13.26
N GLN A 260 5.71 -21.24 -14.10
CA GLN A 260 4.58 -22.16 -14.33
C GLN A 260 5.03 -23.55 -14.80
N ARG A 261 5.98 -23.63 -15.74
CA ARG A 261 6.50 -24.93 -16.24
C ARG A 261 7.25 -25.75 -15.19
N ILE A 262 7.87 -25.10 -14.20
CA ILE A 262 8.56 -25.80 -13.11
C ILE A 262 7.54 -26.27 -12.06
N TYR A 263 6.54 -25.45 -11.72
CA TYR A 263 5.52 -25.83 -10.74
C TYR A 263 4.50 -26.87 -11.25
N MET A 264 4.19 -26.89 -12.55
CA MET A 264 3.31 -27.90 -13.16
C MET A 264 3.94 -29.29 -13.34
N LYS A 265 5.20 -29.50 -12.92
CA LYS A 265 5.88 -30.81 -13.01
C LYS A 265 5.81 -31.65 -11.72
N PHE A 266 5.10 -31.16 -10.70
CA PHE A 266 5.03 -31.82 -9.38
C PHE A 266 3.62 -32.26 -8.97
N ASP A 267 2.67 -32.29 -9.91
CA ASP A 267 1.37 -32.96 -9.74
C ASP A 267 1.30 -34.21 -10.65
#